data_AF-A0A3G2E4G9-F1
#
_entry.id   AF-A0A3G2E4G9-F1
#
_cell.length_a   1.000
_cell.length_b   1.000
_cell.length_c   1.000
_cell.angle_alpha   90.00
_cell.angle_beta   90.00
_cell.angle_gamma   90.00
#
_symmetry.space_group_name_H-M   'P 1'
#
loop_
_entity.id
_entity.type
_entity.pdbx_description
1 polymer ?
#
loop_
_entity_poly.entity_id
_entity_poly.type
_entity_poly.pdbx_seq_one_letter_code
_entity_poly.pdbx_strand_id
1 'polypeptide(L)'
;MKAILISLLLAALPISSAYANESTSDAKKIKLALVRIPVTDKDLGYKDLSVRLPKVGMAVEFVKITKVAKGEDEPPHILAGDEIIDIFLSEPNQIVKAICPISGGQASYVIRGKKIIPQTRTAYWLMTNKCDYKG
;
A
#
# COMPACT_ATOMS: atom_id res chain seq x y z
N MET A 1 24.80 -60.62 9.59
CA MET A 1 24.81 -59.67 8.45
C MET A 1 24.39 -58.31 8.99
N LYS A 2 25.24 -57.29 8.84
CA LYS A 2 24.98 -55.91 9.29
C LYS A 2 24.06 -55.23 8.27
N ALA A 3 22.87 -54.80 8.69
CA ALA A 3 22.03 -53.92 7.88
C ALA A 3 22.48 -52.48 8.15
N ILE A 4 23.06 -51.86 7.12
CA ILE A 4 23.58 -50.49 7.12
C ILE A 4 22.40 -49.53 6.90
N LEU A 5 22.29 -48.55 7.78
CA LEU A 5 21.52 -47.32 7.62
C LEU A 5 21.85 -46.63 6.29
N ILE A 6 20.84 -46.25 5.51
CA ILE A 6 20.97 -45.15 4.55
C ILE A 6 19.81 -44.17 4.74
N SER A 7 20.25 -42.95 5.00
CA SER A 7 19.58 -41.72 5.40
C SER A 7 18.54 -41.16 4.43
N LEU A 8 17.63 -40.39 5.03
CA LEU A 8 17.10 -39.10 4.58
C LEU A 8 17.27 -38.75 3.09
N LEU A 9 16.13 -38.58 2.40
CA LEU A 9 15.93 -37.39 1.59
C LEU A 9 14.64 -36.72 2.07
N LEU A 10 14.81 -35.74 2.96
CA LEU A 10 13.83 -34.66 3.11
C LEU A 10 13.68 -34.03 1.74
N ALA A 11 12.59 -34.36 1.04
CA ALA A 11 12.09 -33.51 -0.02
C ALA A 11 11.61 -32.21 0.64
N ALA A 12 12.55 -31.30 0.91
CA ALA A 12 12.28 -29.91 1.13
C ALA A 12 11.72 -29.38 -0.19
N LEU A 13 10.41 -29.57 -0.38
CA LEU A 13 9.67 -28.79 -1.35
C LEU A 13 10.00 -27.32 -1.04
N PRO A 14 10.50 -26.54 -2.01
CA PRO A 14 10.55 -25.11 -1.83
C PRO A 14 9.11 -24.69 -1.56
N ILE A 15 8.86 -24.23 -0.34
CA ILE A 15 7.63 -23.57 0.03
C ILE A 15 7.63 -22.31 -0.81
N SER A 16 7.08 -22.39 -2.02
CA SER A 16 6.72 -21.23 -2.81
C SER A 16 5.79 -20.44 -1.91
N SER A 17 6.32 -19.42 -1.23
CA SER A 17 5.51 -18.47 -0.51
C SER A 17 4.62 -17.83 -1.55
N ALA A 18 3.39 -18.34 -1.69
CA ALA A 18 2.35 -17.66 -2.42
C ALA A 18 2.28 -16.27 -1.80
N TYR A 19 2.74 -15.27 -2.55
CA TYR A 19 2.73 -13.90 -2.10
C TYR A 19 1.26 -13.50 -1.96
N ALA A 20 0.75 -13.57 -0.74
CA ALA A 20 -0.67 -13.47 -0.46
C ALA A 20 -1.11 -12.00 -0.56
N ASN A 21 -2.20 -11.79 -1.30
CA ASN A 21 -3.01 -10.58 -1.17
C ASN A 21 -3.59 -10.54 0.25
N GLU A 22 -3.14 -9.61 1.08
CA GLU A 22 -3.67 -9.43 2.43
C GLU A 22 -4.64 -8.25 2.43
N SER A 23 -5.86 -8.46 2.90
CA SER A 23 -6.81 -7.37 3.18
C SER A 23 -7.12 -7.36 4.67
N THR A 24 -7.17 -6.18 5.27
CA THR A 24 -7.36 -6.05 6.72
C THR A 24 -8.13 -4.79 7.11
N SER A 25 -9.00 -4.95 8.10
CA SER A 25 -9.65 -3.86 8.84
C SER A 25 -9.09 -3.74 10.27
N ASP A 26 -8.03 -4.46 10.62
CA ASP A 26 -7.42 -4.39 11.94
C ASP A 26 -6.72 -3.04 12.14
N ALA A 27 -7.05 -2.34 13.24
CA ALA A 27 -6.57 -0.99 13.49
C ALA A 27 -5.03 -0.90 13.62
N LYS A 28 -4.38 -1.93 14.16
CA LYS A 28 -2.91 -1.94 14.30
C LYS A 28 -2.25 -2.14 12.94
N LYS A 29 -2.74 -3.08 12.14
CA LYS A 29 -2.24 -3.31 10.77
C LYS A 29 -2.49 -2.11 9.85
N ILE A 30 -3.66 -1.48 9.94
CA ILE A 30 -3.95 -0.22 9.23
C ILE A 30 -2.93 0.83 9.63
N LYS A 31 -2.71 1.07 10.93
CA LYS A 31 -1.73 2.04 11.40
C LYS A 31 -0.34 1.76 10.84
N LEU A 32 0.10 0.50 10.84
CA LEU A 32 1.38 0.06 10.27
C LEU A 32 1.48 0.32 8.76
N ALA A 33 0.39 0.14 8.00
CA ALA A 33 0.37 0.47 6.58
C ALA A 33 0.45 1.99 6.36
N LEU A 34 -0.30 2.78 7.13
CA LEU A 34 -0.34 4.24 6.97
C LEU A 34 1.00 4.92 7.27
N VAL A 35 1.74 4.48 8.29
CA VAL A 35 3.05 5.06 8.64
C VAL A 35 4.12 4.80 7.59
N ARG A 36 3.90 3.85 6.67
CA ARG A 36 4.82 3.58 5.55
C ARG A 36 4.68 4.59 4.43
N ILE A 37 3.57 5.34 4.38
CA ILE A 37 3.31 6.34 3.34
C ILE A 37 3.59 7.74 3.90
N PRO A 38 4.73 8.37 3.54
CA PRO A 38 5.09 9.68 4.05
C PRO A 38 4.25 10.77 3.38
N VAL A 39 3.99 11.84 4.12
CA VAL A 39 3.56 13.09 3.49
C VAL A 39 4.82 13.85 3.09
N THR A 40 4.95 14.10 1.78
CA THR A 40 6.12 14.72 1.17
C THR A 40 6.06 16.24 1.20
N ASP A 41 4.87 16.81 1.34
CA ASP A 41 4.71 18.25 1.58
C ASP A 41 5.12 18.60 3.01
N LYS A 42 6.25 19.31 3.13
CA LYS A 42 6.81 19.72 4.42
C LYS A 42 6.04 20.89 5.04
N ASP A 43 5.35 21.69 4.25
CA ASP A 43 4.66 22.90 4.72
C ASP A 43 3.45 22.55 5.59
N LEU A 44 2.88 21.36 5.38
CA LEU A 44 1.79 20.83 6.21
C LEU A 44 2.22 20.29 7.58
N GLY A 45 3.52 20.03 7.78
CA GLY A 45 4.05 19.49 9.03
C GLY A 45 3.59 18.07 9.40
N TYR A 46 2.97 17.33 8.47
CA TYR A 46 2.58 15.93 8.69
C TYR A 46 3.70 14.98 8.31
N LYS A 47 3.95 13.98 9.15
CA LYS A 47 4.99 12.97 8.88
C LYS A 47 4.54 11.91 7.88
N ASP A 48 3.32 11.40 8.07
CA ASP A 48 2.76 10.27 7.34
C ASP A 48 1.23 10.33 7.33
N LEU A 49 0.60 9.40 6.60
CA LEU A 49 -0.84 9.37 6.45
C LEU A 49 -1.61 9.07 7.74
N SER A 50 -0.99 8.41 8.73
CA SER A 50 -1.66 8.13 10.00
C SER A 50 -1.97 9.41 10.78
N VAL A 51 -1.20 10.47 10.54
CA VAL A 51 -1.41 11.79 11.14
C VAL A 51 -2.30 12.67 10.26
N ARG A 52 -2.14 12.61 8.94
CA ARG A 52 -2.84 13.50 7.99
C ARG A 52 -4.33 13.16 7.84
N LEU A 53 -4.68 11.88 7.67
CA LEU A 53 -6.05 11.44 7.33
C LEU A 53 -7.12 11.96 8.32
N PRO A 54 -6.93 11.87 9.65
CA PRO A 54 -7.90 12.42 10.59
C PRO A 54 -8.09 13.94 10.47
N LYS A 55 -7.06 14.68 10.06
CA LYS A 55 -7.11 16.15 9.92
C LYS A 55 -7.90 16.61 8.69
N VAL A 56 -7.97 15.76 7.67
CA VAL A 56 -8.75 16.01 6.44
C VAL A 56 -10.15 15.41 6.51
N GLY A 57 -10.54 14.87 7.67
CA GLY A 57 -11.86 14.29 7.91
C GLY A 57 -12.08 12.96 7.19
N MET A 58 -11.01 12.23 6.85
CA MET A 58 -11.10 10.92 6.20
C MET A 58 -10.81 9.82 7.22
N ALA A 59 -11.62 8.76 7.20
CA ALA A 59 -11.40 7.52 7.94
C ALA A 59 -10.92 6.41 6.99
N VAL A 60 -10.18 5.44 7.51
CA VAL A 60 -9.78 4.23 6.77
C VAL A 60 -10.78 3.12 7.09
N GLU A 61 -11.39 2.56 6.06
CA GLU A 61 -12.34 1.45 6.18
C GLU A 61 -11.60 0.10 6.18
N PHE A 62 -10.67 -0.05 5.24
CA PHE A 62 -9.76 -1.20 5.17
C PHE A 62 -8.53 -0.88 4.32
N VAL A 63 -7.51 -1.73 4.46
CA VAL A 63 -6.29 -1.68 3.65
C VAL A 63 -6.12 -3.02 2.95
N LYS A 64 -5.76 -2.99 1.67
CA LYS A 64 -5.32 -4.15 0.90
C LYS A 64 -3.85 -3.97 0.52
N ILE A 65 -3.05 -5.00 0.79
CA ILE A 65 -1.64 -5.08 0.43
C ILE A 65 -1.49 -6.23 -0.56
N THR A 66 -1.02 -5.90 -1.76
CA THR A 66 -0.78 -6.85 -2.85
C THR A 66 0.71 -6.86 -3.16
N LYS A 67 1.30 -8.04 -3.34
CA LYS A 67 2.66 -8.19 -3.85
C LYS A 67 2.58 -8.77 -5.24
N VAL A 68 3.17 -8.08 -6.20
CA VAL A 68 3.07 -8.41 -7.62
C VAL A 68 4.02 -9.57 -7.91
N ALA A 69 3.46 -10.70 -8.32
CA ALA A 69 4.24 -11.90 -8.61
C ALA A 69 4.89 -11.80 -9.99
N LYS A 70 5.94 -12.61 -10.22
CA LYS A 70 6.52 -12.76 -11.56
C LYS A 70 5.49 -13.46 -12.47
N GLY A 71 5.13 -12.82 -13.59
CA GLY A 71 4.27 -13.42 -14.62
C GLY A 71 2.78 -13.08 -14.51
N GLU A 72 2.38 -12.18 -13.60
CA GLU A 72 1.08 -11.50 -13.71
C GLU A 72 1.16 -10.44 -14.82
N ASP A 73 0.11 -10.27 -15.63
CA ASP A 73 0.04 -9.23 -16.67
C ASP A 73 0.40 -7.88 -16.05
N GLU A 74 1.60 -7.37 -16.36
CA GLU A 74 2.12 -6.12 -15.85
C GLU A 74 1.37 -4.96 -16.55
N PRO A 75 0.46 -4.23 -15.87
CA PRO A 75 0.04 -2.93 -16.39
C PRO A 75 1.32 -2.09 -16.59
N PRO A 76 1.36 -1.17 -17.57
CA PRO A 76 2.62 -0.55 -18.05
C PRO A 76 3.46 0.19 -16.98
N HIS A 77 2.96 0.34 -15.75
CA HIS A 77 3.60 1.05 -14.65
C HIS A 77 3.89 0.20 -13.41
N ILE A 78 3.47 -1.06 -13.34
CA ILE A 78 3.65 -1.95 -12.18
C ILE A 78 4.57 -3.11 -12.59
N LEU A 79 5.59 -3.40 -11.78
CA LEU A 79 6.62 -4.39 -12.08
C LEU A 79 6.57 -5.55 -11.08
N ALA A 80 7.00 -6.73 -11.52
CA ALA A 80 7.20 -7.85 -10.62
C ALA A 80 8.07 -7.48 -9.40
N GLY A 81 7.59 -7.83 -8.21
CA GLY A 81 8.21 -7.50 -6.93
C GLY A 81 7.78 -6.15 -6.33
N ASP A 82 6.98 -5.35 -7.04
CA ASP A 82 6.32 -4.19 -6.44
C ASP A 82 5.34 -4.65 -5.34
N GLU A 83 5.21 -3.81 -4.32
CA GLU A 83 4.13 -3.94 -3.33
C GLU A 83 3.13 -2.81 -3.52
N ILE A 84 1.86 -3.15 -3.69
CA ILE A 84 0.76 -2.20 -3.83
C ILE A 84 0.06 -2.10 -2.48
N ILE A 85 -0.11 -0.88 -1.99
CA ILE A 85 -0.95 -0.57 -0.83
C ILE A 85 -2.16 0.21 -1.32
N ASP A 86 -3.33 -0.41 -1.23
CA ASP A 86 -4.62 0.23 -1.46
C ASP A 86 -5.26 0.56 -0.11
N ILE A 87 -5.55 1.84 0.09
CA ILE A 87 -6.23 2.35 1.27
C ILE A 87 -7.63 2.77 0.86
N PHE A 88 -8.64 2.16 1.47
CA PHE A 88 -10.04 2.47 1.23
C PHE A 88 -10.53 3.45 2.27
N LEU A 89 -11.02 4.59 1.80
CA LEU A 89 -11.23 5.79 2.58
C LEU A 89 -12.68 6.25 2.50
N SER A 90 -13.17 6.78 3.62
CA SER A 90 -14.40 7.57 3.61
C SER A 90 -14.21 8.86 2.80
N GLU A 91 -15.32 9.52 2.48
CA GLU A 91 -15.29 10.85 1.86
C GLU A 91 -14.55 11.88 2.73
N PRO A 92 -13.79 12.81 2.11
CA PRO A 92 -13.16 13.92 2.82
C PRO A 92 -14.20 14.96 3.25
N ASN A 93 -13.82 15.83 4.19
CA ASN A 93 -14.70 16.92 4.62
C ASN A 93 -14.95 17.95 3.50
N GLN A 94 -15.99 18.76 3.64
CA GLN A 94 -16.42 19.71 2.60
C GLN A 94 -15.37 20.78 2.28
N ILE A 95 -14.55 21.17 3.26
CA ILE A 95 -13.47 22.16 3.06
C ILE A 95 -12.42 21.59 2.13
N VAL A 96 -12.00 20.34 2.36
CA VAL A 96 -11.00 19.66 1.53
C VAL A 96 -11.52 19.47 0.10
N LYS A 97 -12.79 19.10 -0.06
CA LYS A 97 -13.44 18.99 -1.38
C LYS A 97 -13.45 20.31 -2.15
N ALA A 98 -13.60 21.43 -1.45
CA ALA A 98 -13.57 22.76 -2.07
C ALA A 98 -12.15 23.18 -2.51
N ILE A 99 -11.12 22.76 -1.78
CA ILE A 99 -9.71 23.03 -2.14
C ILE A 99 -9.27 22.15 -3.31
N CYS A 100 -9.65 20.88 -3.25
CA CYS A 100 -9.25 19.88 -4.23
C CYS A 100 -10.40 18.90 -4.46
N PRO A 101 -10.82 18.66 -5.72
CA PRO A 101 -11.88 17.69 -6.02
C PRO A 101 -11.35 16.26 -5.93
N ILE A 102 -10.92 15.86 -4.73
CA ILE A 102 -10.61 14.48 -4.36
C ILE A 102 -11.85 13.83 -3.77
N SER A 103 -11.96 12.52 -3.96
CA SER A 103 -13.02 11.70 -3.38
C SER A 103 -12.47 10.76 -2.32
N GLY A 104 -13.38 10.18 -1.55
CA GLY A 104 -13.13 8.91 -0.86
C GLY A 104 -12.97 7.77 -1.87
N GLY A 105 -13.08 6.54 -1.38
CA GLY A 105 -12.79 5.34 -2.15
C GLY A 105 -11.32 4.98 -2.05
N GLN A 106 -10.64 4.77 -3.19
CA GLN A 106 -9.31 4.15 -3.20
C GLN A 106 -8.17 5.17 -3.32
N ALA A 107 -7.27 5.15 -2.34
CA ALA A 107 -5.94 5.73 -2.45
C ALA A 107 -4.90 4.61 -2.64
N SER A 108 -4.37 4.48 -3.85
CA SER A 108 -3.43 3.40 -4.22
C SER A 108 -1.99 3.90 -4.33
N TYR A 109 -1.06 3.12 -3.80
CA TYR A 109 0.38 3.42 -3.79
C TYR A 109 1.17 2.20 -4.24
N VAL A 110 2.13 2.40 -5.14
CA VAL A 110 3.13 1.39 -5.50
C VAL A 110 4.42 1.66 -4.72
N ILE A 111 4.88 0.68 -3.98
CA ILE A 111 6.16 0.68 -3.27
C ILE A 111 7.16 -0.12 -4.11
N ARG A 112 8.15 0.61 -4.64
CA ARG A 112 9.26 0.05 -5.42
C ARG A 112 10.58 0.37 -4.76
N GLY A 113 11.11 -0.59 -4.01
CA GLY A 113 12.29 -0.39 -3.17
C GLY A 113 12.05 0.72 -2.13
N LYS A 114 12.75 1.84 -2.26
CA LYS A 114 12.58 3.02 -1.38
C LYS A 114 11.61 4.07 -1.93
N LYS A 115 11.10 3.89 -3.16
CA LYS A 115 10.19 4.84 -3.81
C LYS A 115 8.74 4.46 -3.52
N ILE A 116 7.91 5.48 -3.30
CA ILE A 116 6.47 5.35 -3.12
C ILE A 116 5.81 6.20 -4.19
N ILE A 117 5.02 5.57 -5.04
CA ILE A 117 4.47 6.17 -6.25
C ILE A 117 2.93 6.17 -6.11
N PRO A 118 2.30 7.33 -5.89
CA PRO A 118 0.84 7.40 -5.82
C PRO A 118 0.23 7.10 -7.20
N GLN A 119 -0.79 6.25 -7.24
CA GLN A 119 -1.46 5.80 -8.48
C GLN A 119 -2.83 6.43 -8.69
N THR A 120 -3.37 7.09 -7.67
CA THR A 120 -4.66 7.80 -7.76
C THR A 120 -4.50 9.27 -7.41
N ARG A 121 -5.43 10.11 -7.89
CA ARG A 121 -5.48 11.53 -7.54
C ARG A 121 -5.52 11.75 -6.03
N THR A 122 -6.38 10.99 -5.33
CA THR A 122 -6.48 11.05 -3.86
C THR A 122 -5.16 10.65 -3.21
N ALA A 123 -4.50 9.59 -3.69
CA ALA A 123 -3.19 9.19 -3.18
C ALA A 123 -2.13 10.28 -3.39
N TYR A 124 -2.09 10.88 -4.59
CA TYR A 124 -1.15 11.95 -4.91
C TYR A 124 -1.37 13.17 -4.04
N TRP A 125 -2.61 13.59 -3.86
CA TRP A 125 -2.93 14.73 -3.01
C TRP A 125 -2.61 14.46 -1.54
N LEU A 126 -2.94 13.27 -1.02
CA LEU A 126 -2.61 12.87 0.35
C LEU A 126 -1.09 12.84 0.60
N MET A 127 -0.29 12.53 -0.42
CA MET A 127 1.16 12.51 -0.31
C MET A 127 1.80 13.89 -0.53
N THR A 128 1.26 14.72 -1.42
CA THR A 128 1.95 15.94 -1.91
C THR A 128 1.22 17.25 -1.66
N ASN A 129 -0.05 17.19 -1.23
CA ASN A 129 -0.96 18.33 -1.10
C ASN A 129 -1.24 19.10 -2.42
N LYS A 130 -0.86 18.54 -3.57
CA LYS A 130 -1.06 19.16 -4.89
C LYS A 130 -2.26 18.54 -5.58
N CYS A 131 -3.05 19.37 -6.25
CA CYS A 131 -4.27 18.95 -6.95
C CYS A 131 -4.06 18.52 -8.40
N ASP A 132 -2.94 18.94 -8.99
CA ASP A 132 -2.56 18.67 -10.37
C ASP A 132 -1.89 17.29 -10.45
N TYR A 133 -2.73 16.26 -10.42
CA TYR A 133 -2.27 14.90 -10.64
C TYR A 133 -1.79 14.75 -12.10
N LYS A 134 -0.49 14.53 -12.28
CA LYS A 134 0.14 14.25 -13.58
C LYS A 134 0.39 12.76 -13.81
N GLY A 135 -0.42 11.91 -13.19
CA GLY A 135 -0.27 10.45 -13.26
C GLY A 135 -0.33 9.91 -14.67
#